data_AF-A0A4Q1QZ69-F1
#
_entry.id   AF-A0A4Q1QZ69-F1
#
_cell.length_a   1.000
_cell.length_b   1.000
_cell.length_c   1.000
_cell.angle_alpha   90.00
_cell.angle_beta   90.00
_cell.angle_gamma   90.00
#
_symmetry.space_group_name_H-M   'P 1'
#
loop_
_entity.id
_entity.type
_entity.pdbx_description
1 polymer ?
#
loop_
_entity_poly.entity_id
_entity_poly.type
_entity_poly.pdbx_seq_one_letter_code
_entity_poly.pdbx_strand_id
1 'polypeptide(L)'
;MWWWRNKTEHAVLPWDALDAVSLFWCRQGPDNSGHRLMSLELCPVGGVPQSDPALAPLTVEERSGVVGVSDRRYRIGIPVFATRHYGSALIEAARSRAAERWFGEHERSAGYLRPQDLIS
;
A
#
# COMPACT_ATOMS: atom_id res chain seq x y z
N MET A 1 12.86 -0.36 -8.36
CA MET A 1 12.21 0.94 -8.52
C MET A 1 10.70 0.76 -8.65
N TRP A 2 9.92 1.59 -7.98
CA TRP A 2 8.47 1.70 -8.13
C TRP A 2 8.10 3.05 -8.76
N TRP A 3 7.01 3.10 -9.51
CA TRP A 3 6.61 4.25 -10.32
C TRP A 3 5.15 4.59 -10.01
N TRP A 4 4.89 5.87 -9.80
CA TRP A 4 3.56 6.45 -9.69
C TRP A 4 3.35 7.45 -10.80
N ARG A 5 2.11 7.55 -11.28
CA ARG A 5 1.68 8.66 -12.12
C ARG A 5 0.29 9.10 -11.70
N ASN A 6 0.11 10.40 -11.48
CA ASN A 6 -1.21 11.01 -11.43
C ASN A 6 -1.54 11.62 -12.82
N LYS A 7 -2.55 12.50 -12.90
CA LYS A 7 -2.94 13.11 -14.20
C LYS A 7 -1.88 14.07 -14.77
N THR A 8 -1.06 14.67 -13.92
CA THR A 8 -0.17 15.79 -14.26
C THR A 8 1.30 15.54 -13.93
N GLU A 9 1.59 14.56 -13.07
CA GLU A 9 2.90 14.34 -12.47
C GLU A 9 3.22 12.86 -12.38
N HIS A 10 4.51 12.57 -12.23
CA HIS A 10 5.04 11.24 -12.01
C HIS A 10 6.00 11.27 -10.83
N ALA A 11 6.02 10.19 -10.05
CA ALA A 11 6.99 10.00 -8.99
C ALA A 11 7.63 8.63 -9.12
N VAL A 12 8.88 8.55 -8.67
CA VAL A 12 9.66 7.33 -8.68
C VAL A 12 10.16 7.11 -7.27
N LEU A 13 9.77 5.98 -6.68
CA LEU A 13 10.23 5.59 -5.35
C LEU A 13 11.17 4.39 -5.47
N PRO A 14 12.48 4.58 -5.23
CA PRO A 14 13.42 3.47 -5.20
C PRO A 14 13.07 2.50 -4.06
N TRP A 15 13.19 1.18 -4.29
CA TRP A 15 12.87 0.18 -3.25
C TRP A 15 13.87 0.23 -2.09
N ASP A 16 15.12 0.58 -2.39
CA ASP A 16 16.20 0.78 -1.45
C ASP A 16 16.01 2.01 -0.55
N ALA A 17 15.18 2.97 -0.98
CA ALA A 17 14.78 4.14 -0.20
C ALA A 17 13.60 3.87 0.78
N LEU A 18 13.22 2.61 0.97
CA LEU A 18 12.17 2.20 1.90
C LEU A 18 12.78 1.49 3.13
N ASP A 19 12.28 1.84 4.32
CA ASP A 19 12.53 1.09 5.56
C ASP A 19 11.65 -0.16 5.63
N ALA A 20 10.40 -0.04 5.17
CA ALA A 20 9.43 -1.13 5.22
C ALA A 20 8.44 -1.09 4.05
N VAL A 21 8.04 -2.28 3.64
CA VAL A 21 6.96 -2.55 2.68
C VAL A 21 6.07 -3.60 3.29
N SER A 22 4.77 -3.32 3.37
CA SER A 22 3.78 -4.26 3.91
C SER A 22 2.56 -4.32 3.02
N LEU A 23 1.91 -5.48 3.02
CA LEU A 23 0.61 -5.65 2.41
C LEU A 23 -0.44 -5.64 3.51
N PHE A 24 -1.41 -4.76 3.41
CA PHE A 24 -2.55 -4.73 4.31
C PHE A 24 -3.79 -5.20 3.58
N TRP A 25 -4.65 -5.94 4.28
CA TRP A 25 -5.93 -6.35 3.73
C TRP A 25 -7.04 -6.29 4.78
N CYS A 26 -8.26 -6.00 4.34
CA CYS A 26 -9.45 -6.06 5.17
C CYS A 26 -10.64 -6.62 4.39
N ARG A 27 -11.65 -7.11 5.11
CA ARG A 27 -12.92 -7.54 4.50
C ARG A 27 -13.75 -6.34 4.08
N GLN A 28 -14.42 -6.45 2.93
CA GLN A 28 -15.35 -5.43 2.44
C GLN A 28 -16.70 -5.51 3.19
N GLY A 29 -16.76 -4.96 4.41
CA GLY A 29 -17.98 -4.75 5.19
C GLY A 29 -18.74 -6.03 5.62
N PRO A 30 -19.85 -5.88 6.38
CA PRO A 30 -20.67 -7.01 6.85
C PRO A 30 -21.58 -7.60 5.76
N ASP A 31 -22.00 -6.78 4.79
CA ASP A 31 -23.17 -7.08 3.95
C ASP A 31 -22.84 -7.60 2.53
N ASN A 32 -21.59 -7.77 2.09
CA ASN A 32 -21.39 -8.30 0.73
C ASN A 32 -20.07 -9.02 0.40
N SER A 33 -20.25 -10.18 -0.27
CA SER A 33 -19.36 -10.93 -1.18
C SER A 33 -18.13 -11.69 -0.65
N GLY A 34 -17.57 -11.35 0.52
CA GLY A 34 -16.33 -11.97 1.00
C GLY A 34 -15.06 -11.51 0.26
N HIS A 35 -15.15 -10.42 -0.52
CA HIS A 35 -13.99 -9.83 -1.18
C HIS A 35 -13.04 -9.15 -0.18
N ARG A 36 -11.73 -9.28 -0.45
CA ARG A 36 -10.66 -8.61 0.28
C ARG A 36 -10.30 -7.32 -0.44
N LEU A 37 -10.31 -6.21 0.29
CA LEU A 37 -9.65 -4.98 -0.12
C LEU A 37 -8.20 -5.06 0.32
N MET A 38 -7.28 -4.63 -0.54
CA MET A 38 -5.85 -4.78 -0.30
C MET A 38 -5.13 -3.47 -0.62
N SER A 39 -4.08 -3.16 0.13
CA SER A 39 -3.17 -2.07 -0.14
C SER A 39 -1.73 -2.53 -0.01
N LEU A 40 -0.86 -2.01 -0.87
CA LEU A 40 0.57 -2.03 -0.66
C LEU A 40 0.97 -0.73 0.03
N GLU A 41 1.59 -0.81 1.19
CA GLU A 41 1.96 0.35 2.00
C GLU A 41 3.47 0.46 2.12
N LEU A 42 4.00 1.63 1.73
CA LEU A 42 5.42 1.91 1.57
C LEU A 42 5.86 2.93 2.61
N CYS A 43 6.85 2.56 3.44
CA CYS A 43 7.43 3.43 4.46
C CYS A 43 8.82 3.89 4.01
N PRO A 44 8.99 5.15 3.58
CA PRO A 44 10.29 5.67 3.17
C PRO A 44 11.25 5.80 4.35
N VAL A 45 12.55 5.64 4.07
CA VAL A 45 13.63 5.93 5.02
C VAL A 45 13.53 7.39 5.45
N GLY A 46 13.52 7.63 6.77
CA GLY A 46 13.39 8.99 7.31
C GLY A 46 11.97 9.56 7.26
N GLY A 47 10.98 8.74 6.91
CA GLY A 47 9.56 9.11 6.88
C GLY A 47 9.10 9.71 5.55
N VAL A 48 7.79 9.95 5.45
CA VAL A 48 7.18 10.54 4.25
C VAL A 48 7.57 12.02 4.12
N PRO A 49 8.27 12.42 3.03
CA PRO A 49 8.57 13.82 2.76
C PRO A 49 7.31 14.69 2.69
N GLN A 50 7.42 15.92 3.17
CA GLN A 50 6.27 16.83 3.29
C GLN A 50 5.82 17.44 1.95
N SER A 51 6.58 17.24 0.86
CA SER A 51 6.51 18.12 -0.32
C SER A 51 6.53 17.42 -1.69
N ASP A 52 6.26 16.12 -1.80
CA ASP A 52 6.11 15.49 -3.12
C ASP A 52 4.64 15.57 -3.57
N PRO A 53 4.27 16.48 -4.49
CA PRO A 53 2.88 16.67 -4.90
C PRO A 53 2.32 15.45 -5.64
N ALA A 54 3.19 14.68 -6.30
CA ALA A 54 2.78 13.50 -7.04
C ALA A 54 2.38 12.37 -6.08
N LEU A 55 3.09 12.22 -4.96
CA LEU A 55 2.83 11.22 -3.92
C LEU A 55 1.88 11.70 -2.80
N ALA A 56 1.59 13.00 -2.72
CA ALA A 56 0.68 13.56 -1.72
C ALA A 56 -0.68 12.83 -1.66
N PRO A 57 -1.34 12.47 -2.78
CA PRO A 57 -2.60 11.73 -2.76
C PRO A 57 -2.51 10.32 -2.17
N LEU A 58 -1.32 9.75 -2.11
CA LEU A 58 -1.07 8.42 -1.54
C LEU A 58 -0.69 8.49 -0.06
N THR A 59 -0.45 9.69 0.49
CA THR A 59 0.00 9.83 1.88
C THR A 59 -1.14 9.52 2.84
N VAL A 60 -0.89 8.60 3.77
CA VAL A 60 -1.76 8.31 4.89
C VAL A 60 -1.02 8.55 6.19
N GLU A 61 -1.74 9.05 7.19
CA GLU A 61 -1.25 9.22 8.56
C GLU A 61 -2.28 8.60 9.52
N GLU A 62 -2.00 7.37 9.92
CA GLU A 62 -2.88 6.57 10.76
C GLU A 62 -2.08 5.46 11.44
N ARG A 63 -2.52 5.06 12.64
CA ARG A 63 -1.81 4.05 13.43
C ARG A 63 -1.66 2.74 12.65
N SER A 64 -0.42 2.41 12.30
CA SER A 64 -0.11 1.18 11.55
C SER A 64 -0.43 -0.05 12.39
N GLY A 65 -0.25 0.02 13.72
CA GLY A 65 -0.45 -1.11 14.63
C GLY A 65 0.51 -2.29 14.38
N VAL A 66 1.52 -2.10 13.53
CA VAL A 66 2.53 -3.10 13.17
C VAL A 66 3.89 -2.60 13.61
N VAL A 67 4.62 -3.43 14.36
CA VAL A 67 5.97 -3.08 14.84
C VAL A 67 6.90 -2.85 13.64
N GLY A 68 7.59 -1.71 13.63
CA GLY A 68 8.52 -1.33 12.56
C GLY A 68 7.87 -0.66 11.35
N VAL A 69 6.54 -0.49 11.32
CA VAL A 69 5.83 0.23 10.25
C VAL A 69 5.43 1.62 10.76
N SER A 70 5.88 2.66 10.05
CA SER A 70 5.57 4.06 10.37
C SER A 70 4.06 4.36 10.27
N ASP A 71 3.55 5.20 11.16
CA ASP A 71 2.16 5.68 11.10
C ASP A 71 1.92 6.59 9.89
N ARG A 72 2.96 7.28 9.42
CA ARG A 72 2.93 8.06 8.18
C ARG A 72 3.65 7.33 7.06
N ARG A 73 2.92 7.03 5.98
CA ARG A 73 3.38 6.17 4.88
C ARG A 73 2.61 6.43 3.60
N TYR A 74 3.05 5.85 2.49
CA TYR A 74 2.28 5.85 1.25
C TYR A 74 1.41 4.61 1.17
N ARG A 75 0.12 4.78 0.85
CA ARG A 75 -0.85 3.70 0.64
C ARG A 75 -1.25 3.64 -0.82
N ILE A 76 -1.06 2.48 -1.42
CA ILE A 76 -1.50 2.17 -2.78
C ILE A 76 -2.59 1.12 -2.68
N GLY A 77 -3.85 1.53 -2.78
CA GLY A 77 -4.97 0.59 -2.80
C GLY A 77 -4.99 -0.19 -4.12
N ILE A 78 -5.13 -1.51 -4.04
CA ILE A 78 -5.05 -2.42 -5.19
C ILE A 78 -6.48 -2.67 -5.72
N PRO A 79 -6.73 -2.50 -7.03
CA PRO A 79 -8.06 -2.72 -7.59
C PRO A 79 -8.57 -4.13 -7.30
N VAL A 80 -9.86 -4.28 -6.94
CA VAL A 80 -10.45 -5.60 -6.61
C VAL A 80 -10.27 -6.61 -7.74
N PHE A 81 -10.39 -6.16 -8.99
CA PHE A 81 -10.14 -7.03 -10.16
C PHE A 81 -8.69 -7.55 -10.17
N ALA A 82 -7.71 -6.68 -9.90
CA ALA A 82 -6.30 -7.06 -9.91
C ALA A 82 -6.00 -8.06 -8.79
N THR A 83 -6.57 -7.84 -7.60
CA THR A 83 -6.47 -8.79 -6.48
C THR A 83 -7.03 -10.17 -6.84
N ARG A 84 -8.20 -10.22 -7.50
CA ARG A 84 -8.86 -11.48 -7.87
C ARG A 84 -8.09 -12.29 -8.91
N HIS A 85 -7.50 -11.61 -9.89
CA HIS A 85 -6.87 -12.27 -11.04
C HIS A 85 -5.36 -12.44 -10.90
N TYR A 86 -4.71 -11.53 -10.17
CA TYR A 86 -3.24 -11.41 -10.11
C TYR A 86 -2.70 -11.22 -8.69
N GLY A 87 -3.54 -11.36 -7.66
CA GLY A 87 -3.16 -11.06 -6.27
C GLY A 87 -1.88 -11.75 -5.83
N SER A 88 -1.76 -13.07 -6.05
CA SER A 88 -0.54 -13.82 -5.71
C SER A 88 0.70 -13.33 -6.45
N ALA A 89 0.58 -13.07 -7.76
CA ALA A 89 1.69 -12.56 -8.56
C ALA A 89 2.12 -11.15 -8.12
N LEU A 90 1.18 -10.29 -7.73
CA LEU A 90 1.45 -8.96 -7.24
C LEU A 90 2.17 -8.99 -5.89
N ILE A 91 1.73 -9.87 -4.97
CA ILE A 91 2.35 -10.09 -3.67
C ILE A 91 3.77 -10.62 -3.84
N GLU A 92 3.95 -11.66 -4.65
CA GLU A 92 5.27 -12.24 -4.90
C GLU A 92 6.21 -11.22 -5.55
N ALA A 93 5.73 -10.42 -6.50
CA ALA A 93 6.53 -9.35 -7.11
C ALA A 93 6.89 -8.22 -6.14
N ALA A 94 5.99 -7.88 -5.20
CA ALA A 94 6.29 -6.91 -4.16
C ALA A 94 7.33 -7.47 -3.17
N ARG A 95 7.12 -8.70 -2.70
CA ARG A 95 8.01 -9.43 -1.79
C ARG A 95 9.40 -9.61 -2.40
N SER A 96 9.50 -10.02 -3.66
CA SER A 96 10.79 -10.24 -4.33
C SER A 96 11.59 -8.96 -4.51
N ARG A 97 10.92 -7.82 -4.67
CA ARG A 97 11.56 -6.51 -4.86
C ARG A 97 11.87 -5.80 -3.55
N ALA A 98 11.03 -6.01 -2.53
CA ALA A 98 11.22 -5.44 -1.20
C ALA A 98 12.20 -6.28 -0.36
N ALA A 99 12.38 -7.57 -0.64
CA ALA A 99 13.30 -8.49 0.03
C ALA A 99 13.41 -8.24 1.54
N GLU A 100 14.56 -7.75 2.01
CA GLU A 100 14.86 -7.46 3.42
C GLU A 100 13.95 -6.39 4.08
N ARG A 101 13.19 -5.65 3.27
CA ARG A 101 12.23 -4.61 3.70
C ARG A 101 10.79 -5.11 3.72
N TRP A 102 10.55 -6.38 3.37
CA TRP A 102 9.22 -6.97 3.40
C TRP A 102 8.82 -7.28 4.84
N PHE A 103 7.85 -6.52 5.37
CA PHE A 103 7.33 -6.67 6.72
C PHE A 103 6.09 -7.57 6.80
N GLY A 104 5.72 -8.24 5.71
CA GLY A 104 4.66 -9.25 5.70
C GLY A 104 3.30 -8.74 5.25
N GLU A 105 2.33 -9.64 5.41
CA GLU A 105 0.92 -9.41 5.12
C GLU A 105 0.15 -9.27 6.44
N HIS A 106 -0.72 -8.27 6.53
CA HIS A 106 -1.39 -7.89 7.78
C HIS A 106 -2.89 -7.76 7.56
N GLU A 107 -3.67 -8.53 8.33
CA GLU A 107 -5.12 -8.36 8.38
C GLU A 107 -5.49 -7.11 9.18
N ARG A 108 -6.49 -6.38 8.71
CA ARG A 108 -7.04 -5.18 9.36
C ARG A 108 -8.54 -5.31 9.52
N SER A 109 -9.05 -4.58 10.51
CA SER A 109 -10.47 -4.47 10.76
C SER A 109 -11.22 -3.98 9.52
N ALA A 110 -12.46 -4.44 9.37
CA ALA A 110 -13.34 -3.93 8.32
C ALA A 110 -13.44 -2.40 8.39
N GLY A 111 -13.42 -1.74 7.23
CA GLY A 111 -13.40 -0.28 7.13
C GLY A 111 -12.01 0.35 7.12
N TYR A 112 -10.93 -0.43 7.31
CA TYR A 112 -9.55 0.05 7.15
C TYR A 112 -9.27 0.56 5.73
N LEU A 113 -9.75 -0.15 4.72
CA LEU A 113 -9.83 0.31 3.33
C LEU A 113 -11.29 0.43 2.92
N ARG A 114 -11.56 1.40 2.04
CA ARG A 114 -12.83 1.55 1.33
C ARG A 114 -12.58 1.40 -0.18
N PRO A 115 -13.60 1.03 -0.97
CA PRO A 115 -13.46 0.91 -2.42
C PRO A 115 -12.92 2.17 -3.12
N GLN A 116 -13.20 3.36 -2.56
CA GLN A 116 -12.69 4.64 -3.05
C GLN A 116 -11.21 4.88 -2.77
N ASP A 117 -10.59 4.11 -1.86
CA ASP A 117 -9.16 4.20 -1.55
C ASP A 117 -8.33 3.32 -2.50
N LEU A 118 -8.97 2.59 -3.41
CA LEU A 118 -8.31 1.80 -4.46
C LEU A 118 -7.97 2.69 -5.64
N ILE A 119 -6.82 2.44 -6.27
CA ILE A 119 -6.49 3.10 -7.53
C ILE A 119 -7.44 2.59 -8.63
N SER A 120 -7.89 3.49 -9.51
CA SER A 120 -8.78 3.19 -10.64
C SER A 120 -8.01 2.79 -11.90
#